data_AF-A0A1V4SPM8-F1
#
_entry.id   AF-A0A1V4SPM8-F1
#
_cell.length_a   1.000
_cell.length_b   1.000
_cell.length_c   1.000
_cell.angle_alpha   90.00
_cell.angle_beta   90.00
_cell.angle_gamma   90.00
#
_symmetry.space_group_name_H-M   'P 1'
#
loop_
_entity.id
_entity.type
_entity.pdbx_description
1 polymer ?
#
loop_
_entity_poly.entity_id
_entity_poly.type
_entity_poly.pdbx_seq_one_letter_code
_entity_poly.pdbx_strand_id
1 'polypeptide(L)' 'MSEAKQCKECLCTFQYTTSDGLCLSCSQRNELEFKKIKSYLKLNPKSSIGKIATDLDIKVANIQKFVDEGRLEIVEK' A
#
# COMPACT_ATOMS: atom_id res chain seq x y z
N MET A 1 -14.20 -29.89 5.02
CA MET A 1 -14.46 -28.52 5.49
C MET A 1 -13.17 -27.75 5.29
N SER A 2 -13.07 -26.90 4.27
CA SER A 2 -11.85 -26.13 4.01
C SER A 2 -11.94 -24.83 4.78
N GLU A 3 -11.25 -24.73 5.92
CA GLU A 3 -11.07 -23.48 6.66
C GLU A 3 -10.13 -22.56 5.88
N ALA A 4 -10.66 -21.94 4.84
CA ALA A 4 -9.95 -20.96 4.08
C ALA A 4 -9.96 -19.64 4.86
N LYS A 5 -8.80 -19.20 5.35
CA LYS A 5 -8.67 -17.92 6.07
C LYS A 5 -8.84 -16.76 5.09
N GLN A 6 -9.66 -15.78 5.46
CA GLN A 6 -9.92 -14.59 4.66
C GLN A 6 -9.02 -13.42 5.06
N CYS A 7 -8.67 -12.58 4.08
CA CYS A 7 -7.79 -11.44 4.30
C CYS A 7 -8.64 -10.33 4.88
N LYS A 8 -8.15 -9.66 5.92
CA LYS A 8 -8.86 -8.48 6.44
C LYS A 8 -8.88 -7.31 5.45
N GLU A 9 -7.95 -7.26 4.49
CA GLU A 9 -7.90 -6.19 3.48
C GLU A 9 -8.50 -6.56 2.14
N CYS A 10 -8.18 -7.75 1.61
CA CYS A 10 -8.60 -8.14 0.26
C CYS A 10 -9.77 -9.14 0.23
N LEU A 11 -10.25 -9.64 1.39
CA LEU A 11 -11.24 -10.73 1.52
C LEU A 11 -10.96 -12.03 0.75
N CYS A 12 -9.87 -12.11 -0.03
CA CYS A 12 -9.43 -13.35 -0.67
C CYS A 12 -9.19 -14.43 0.39
N THR A 13 -9.53 -15.65 0.03
CA THR A 13 -9.25 -16.86 0.79
C THR A 13 -7.85 -17.36 0.47
N PHE A 14 -7.00 -17.52 1.49
CA PHE A 14 -5.63 -18.02 1.36
C PHE A 14 -5.30 -18.98 2.50
N GLN A 15 -4.40 -19.92 2.20
CA GLN A 15 -3.91 -20.91 3.16
C GLN A 15 -2.73 -20.40 4.01
N TYR A 16 -2.08 -19.30 3.63
CA TYR A 16 -0.83 -18.84 4.25
C TYR A 16 -0.94 -17.38 4.73
N THR A 17 -1.19 -17.19 6.02
CA THR A 17 -1.20 -15.88 6.70
C THR A 17 0.22 -15.48 7.10
N THR A 18 0.70 -14.31 6.67
CA THR A 18 1.87 -13.66 7.27
C THR A 18 1.51 -13.12 8.66
N SER A 19 2.53 -12.81 9.49
CA SER A 19 2.36 -12.39 10.90
C SER A 19 1.40 -11.22 11.14
N ASP A 20 1.12 -10.42 10.11
CA ASP A 20 0.20 -9.27 10.15
C ASP A 20 -1.28 -9.62 9.85
N GLY A 21 -1.60 -10.90 9.60
CA GLY A 21 -2.95 -11.33 9.23
C GLY A 21 -3.38 -10.90 7.81
N LEU A 22 -2.41 -10.49 6.99
CA LEU A 22 -2.56 -10.21 5.57
C LEU A 22 -2.21 -11.46 4.74
N CYS A 23 -2.73 -11.52 3.52
CA CYS A 23 -2.32 -12.55 2.57
C CYS A 23 -0.97 -12.17 1.94
N LEU A 24 -0.23 -13.18 1.46
CA LEU A 24 1.03 -12.98 0.75
C LEU A 24 0.88 -11.97 -0.42
N SER A 25 -0.24 -12.03 -1.16
CA SER A 25 -0.51 -11.11 -2.26
C SER A 25 -0.81 -9.67 -1.80
N CYS A 26 -1.41 -9.47 -0.64
CA CYS A 26 -1.68 -8.15 -0.08
C CYS A 26 -0.37 -7.55 0.49
N SER A 27 0.48 -8.36 1.14
CA SER A 27 1.82 -7.95 1.55
C SER A 27 2.70 -7.53 0.35
N GLN A 28 2.74 -8.37 -0.70
CA GLN A 28 3.48 -8.06 -1.93
C GLN A 28 2.93 -6.82 -2.63
N ARG A 29 1.60 -6.63 -2.64
CA ARG A 29 0.98 -5.40 -3.15
C ARG A 29 1.48 -4.20 -2.37
N ASN A 30 1.44 -4.21 -1.05
CA ASN A 30 1.94 -3.09 -0.24
C ASN A 30 3.40 -2.73 -0.59
N GLU A 31 4.28 -3.71 -0.76
CA GLU A 31 5.66 -3.48 -1.17
C GLU A 31 5.79 -2.92 -2.60
N LEU A 32 4.99 -3.42 -3.54
CA LEU A 32 4.95 -2.94 -4.91
C LEU A 32 4.43 -1.51 -4.99
N GLU A 33 3.33 -1.22 -4.28
CA GLU A 33 2.75 0.10 -4.17
C GLU A 33 3.76 1.07 -3.55
N PHE A 34 4.46 0.68 -2.49
CA PHE A 34 5.54 1.48 -1.91
C PHE A 34 6.66 1.80 -2.93
N LYS A 35 7.10 0.80 -3.71
CA LYS A 35 8.07 1.02 -4.80
C LYS A 35 7.54 1.94 -5.90
N LYS A 36 6.27 1.81 -6.27
CA LYS A 36 5.63 2.69 -7.26
C LYS A 36 5.54 4.11 -6.75
N ILE A 37 5.05 4.33 -5.52
CA ILE A 37 4.98 5.66 -4.91
C ILE A 37 6.38 6.30 -4.87
N LYS A 38 7.40 5.57 -4.44
CA LYS A 38 8.79 6.05 -4.41
C LYS A 38 9.31 6.43 -5.80
N SER A 39 8.98 5.64 -6.83
CA SER A 39 9.37 5.94 -8.22
C SER A 39 8.59 7.13 -8.77
N TYR A 40 7.31 7.24 -8.42
CA TYR A 40 6.45 8.34 -8.80
C TYR A 40 6.92 9.66 -8.21
N LEU A 41 7.32 9.66 -6.94
CA LEU A 41 7.95 10.81 -6.27
C LEU A 41 9.28 11.22 -6.90
N LYS A 42 10.10 10.24 -7.32
CA LYS A 42 11.34 10.54 -8.06
C LYS A 42 11.09 11.25 -9.39
N LEU A 43 10.06 10.82 -10.12
CA LEU A 43 9.68 11.41 -11.42
C LEU A 43 8.90 12.72 -11.24
N ASN A 44 8.11 12.81 -10.17
CA ASN A 44 7.23 13.91 -9.85
C ASN A 44 7.48 14.33 -8.38
N PRO A 45 8.53 15.12 -8.12
CA PRO A 45 8.88 15.56 -6.76
C PRO A 45 7.82 16.46 -6.11
N LYS A 46 6.79 16.88 -6.87
CA LYS A 46 5.69 17.74 -6.43
C LYS A 46 4.34 17.03 -6.42
N SER A 47 4.32 15.70 -6.42
CA SER A 47 3.06 14.94 -6.41
C SER A 47 2.49 14.82 -5.01
N SER A 48 1.29 15.36 -4.79
CA SER A 48 0.56 15.22 -3.54
C SER A 48 0.01 13.81 -3.33
N ILE A 49 -0.27 13.49 -2.06
CA ILE A 49 -0.87 12.22 -1.61
C ILE A 49 -2.13 11.88 -2.42
N GLY A 50 -3.00 12.85 -2.68
CA GLY A 50 -4.24 12.63 -3.45
C GLY A 50 -4.00 12.22 -4.91
N LYS A 51 -2.92 12.73 -5.52
CA LYS A 51 -2.57 12.41 -6.91
C LYS A 51 -2.02 11.00 -7.01
N ILE A 52 -1.11 10.65 -6.10
CA ILE A 52 -0.58 9.29 -5.94
C ILE A 52 -1.70 8.29 -5.66
N ALA A 53 -2.63 8.62 -4.76
CA ALA A 53 -3.79 7.80 -4.44
C ALA A 53 -4.65 7.50 -5.66
N THR A 54 -4.89 8.50 -6.49
CA THR A 54 -5.69 8.36 -7.72
C THR A 54 -4.93 7.58 -8.80
N ASP A 55 -3.64 7.83 -8.95
CA ASP A 55 -2.80 7.21 -9.99
C ASP A 55 -2.53 5.71 -9.71
N LEU A 56 -2.34 5.38 -8.43
CA LEU A 56 -2.03 4.03 -7.98
C LEU A 56 -3.25 3.25 -7.44
N ASP A 57 -4.42 3.88 -7.38
CA ASP A 57 -5.64 3.31 -6.78
C ASP A 57 -5.43 2.85 -5.32
N ILE A 58 -4.70 3.66 -4.55
CA ILE A 58 -4.45 3.39 -3.13
C ILE A 58 -5.28 4.37 -2.31
N LYS A 59 -5.79 3.91 -1.16
CA LYS A 59 -6.45 4.79 -0.20
C LYS A 59 -5.49 5.88 0.27
N VAL A 60 -5.93 7.14 0.17
CA VAL A 60 -5.24 8.33 0.71
C VAL A 60 -4.81 8.11 2.16
N ALA A 61 -5.66 7.48 2.98
CA ALA A 61 -5.36 7.18 4.38
C ALA A 61 -4.16 6.23 4.57
N ASN A 62 -3.97 5.23 3.69
CA ASN A 62 -2.81 4.35 3.76
C ASN A 62 -1.53 5.09 3.33
N ILE A 63 -1.60 5.89 2.26
CA ILE A 63 -0.46 6.69 1.81
C ILE A 63 -0.08 7.72 2.87
N GLN A 64 -1.07 8.40 3.46
CA GLN A 64 -0.85 9.37 4.51
C GLN A 64 -0.16 8.74 5.72
N LYS A 65 -0.55 7.52 6.13
CA LYS A 65 0.18 6.76 7.16
C LYS A 65 1.63 6.50 6.78
N PHE A 66 1.91 6.12 5.53
CA PHE A 66 3.29 5.87 5.08
C PHE A 66 4.17 7.13 5.07
N VAL A 67 3.57 8.29 4.83
CA VAL A 67 4.23 9.60 4.85
C VAL A 67 4.46 10.05 6.30
N ASP A 68 3.44 9.87 7.15
CA ASP A 68 3.47 10.21 8.57
C ASP A 68 4.48 9.35 9.35
N GLU A 69 4.62 8.06 9.01
CA GLU A 69 5.69 7.17 9.50
C GLU A 69 7.10 7.59 9.03
N GLY A 70 7.23 8.63 8.20
CA GLY A 70 8.52 9.10 7.69
C GLY A 70 9.18 8.16 6.68
N ARG A 71 8.44 7.16 6.18
CA ARG A 71 8.96 6.21 5.17
C ARG A 71 8.92 6.80 3.75
N LEU A 72 8.17 7.89 3.55
CA LEU A 72 8.01 8.61 2.29
C LEU A 72 8.10 10.11 2.50
N GLU A 73 9.05 10.76 1.84
CA GLU A 73 9.16 12.21 1.77
C GLU A 73 8.31 12.71 0.59
N ILE A 74 7.18 13.35 0.89
CA ILE A 74 6.39 14.08 -0.10
C ILE A 74 6.67 15.56 0.10
N VAL A 75 7.25 16.20 -0.90
CA VAL A 75 7.48 17.64 -0.87
C VAL A 75 6.20 18.32 -1.36
N GLU A 76 5.28 18.58 -0.44
CA GLU A 76 4.14 19.46 -0.68
C GLU A 76 4.57 20.91 -0.35
N LYS A 77 4.32 21.86 -1.25
CA LYS A 77 4.62 23.28 -1.05
C LYS A 77 3.37 24.12 -1.27
#